data_AF-X1CSF1-F1
#
_entry.id   AF-X1CSF1-F1
#
_cell.length_a   1.000
_cell.length_b   1.000
_cell.length_c   1.000
_cell.angle_alpha   90.00
_cell.angle_beta   90.00
_cell.angle_gamma   90.00
#
_symmetry.space_group_name_H-M   'P 1'
#
loop_
_entity.id
_entity.type
_entity.pdbx_description
1 polymer ?
#
loop_
_entity_poly.entity_id
_entity_poly.type
_entity_poly.pdbx_seq_one_letter_code
_entity_poly.pdbx_strand_id
1 'polypeptide(L)'
;MGKSRTVSVTVTKTRTEVTIGLDKYDGTPGTINVLGALYEAGTIKVLRGKPVQILIGGAPAATVTTDTNGRYRYTFVASAQRYSFQAKFAGDATYAPDYSPVVIGEYGKIGTTLTIDVNPIAGGSPLAVTILGMLIRDDTGGGLPGKTASLYRNNTKIKSMTTKKTSPGTEPSKQN
;
A
#
# COMPACT_ATOMS: atom_id res chain seq x y z
N MET A 1 68.01 6.31 -29.42
CA MET A 1 66.54 6.31 -29.60
C MET A 1 65.95 5.39 -28.54
N GLY A 2 65.39 5.93 -27.46
CA GLY A 2 64.77 5.12 -26.41
C GLY A 2 63.45 4.53 -26.92
N LYS A 3 63.29 3.20 -26.87
CA LYS A 3 62.03 2.55 -27.22
C LYS A 3 61.04 2.74 -26.07
N SER A 4 59.94 3.46 -26.31
CA SER A 4 58.81 3.50 -25.39
C SER A 4 58.05 2.18 -25.45
N ARG A 5 57.62 1.65 -24.29
CA ARG A 5 56.70 0.52 -24.16
C ARG A 5 55.40 1.05 -23.58
N THR A 6 54.31 0.89 -24.31
CA THR A 6 52.97 1.14 -23.78
C THR A 6 52.52 -0.11 -23.02
N VAL A 7 52.10 0.07 -21.76
CA VAL A 7 51.43 -0.95 -20.96
C VAL A 7 49.98 -0.54 -20.82
N SER A 8 49.06 -1.38 -21.32
CA SER A 8 47.63 -1.16 -21.14
C SER A 8 47.18 -1.82 -19.84
N VAL A 9 46.59 -1.03 -18.93
CA VAL A 9 45.93 -1.53 -17.71
C VAL A 9 44.42 -1.41 -17.93
N THR A 10 43.70 -2.52 -17.77
CA THR A 10 42.24 -2.52 -17.78
C THR A 10 41.74 -2.32 -16.35
N VAL A 11 41.02 -1.23 -16.11
CA VAL A 11 40.32 -0.99 -14.83
C VAL A 11 38.88 -1.46 -14.98
N THR A 12 38.44 -2.40 -14.13
CA THR A 12 37.05 -2.85 -14.05
C THR A 12 36.35 -2.23 -12.85
N LYS A 13 35.08 -1.88 -13.02
CA LYS A 13 34.24 -1.40 -11.92
C LYS A 13 33.88 -2.56 -10.99
N THR A 14 33.78 -2.28 -9.70
CA THR A 14 33.32 -3.24 -8.70
C THR A 14 31.82 -3.52 -8.92
N ARG A 15 31.43 -4.80 -8.97
CA ARG A 15 30.03 -5.19 -9.12
C ARG A 15 29.22 -4.81 -7.88
N THR A 16 27.96 -4.48 -8.07
CA THR A 16 27.03 -4.10 -7.00
C THR A 16 25.84 -5.04 -6.94
N GLU A 17 25.14 -5.00 -5.81
CA GLU A 17 23.90 -5.75 -5.58
C GLU A 17 22.87 -4.81 -4.95
N VAL A 18 21.76 -4.57 -5.66
CA VAL A 18 20.62 -3.79 -5.19
C VAL A 18 19.52 -4.74 -4.74
N THR A 19 19.06 -4.64 -3.49
CA THR A 19 17.90 -5.39 -2.99
C THR A 19 16.69 -4.49 -2.87
N ILE A 20 15.48 -5.04 -2.99
CA ILE A 20 14.21 -4.34 -2.76
C ILE A 20 13.20 -5.27 -2.08
N GLY A 21 12.30 -4.70 -1.29
CA GLY A 21 11.17 -5.37 -0.67
C GLY A 21 10.11 -4.36 -0.23
N LEU A 22 8.96 -4.88 0.19
CA LEU A 22 7.85 -4.10 0.75
C LEU A 22 7.63 -4.48 2.21
N ASP A 23 7.17 -3.55 3.03
CA ASP A 23 6.67 -3.87 4.37
C ASP A 23 5.30 -4.58 4.32
N LYS A 24 4.52 -4.34 3.26
CA LYS A 24 3.25 -4.99 2.97
C LYS A 24 3.12 -5.26 1.48
N TYR A 25 2.94 -6.53 1.12
CA TYR A 25 2.78 -6.96 -0.27
C TYR A 25 1.31 -6.94 -0.70
N ASP A 26 0.39 -7.01 0.24
CA ASP A 26 -1.04 -7.05 -0.04
C ASP A 26 -1.87 -6.28 0.98
N GLY A 27 -3.19 -6.33 0.77
CA GLY A 27 -4.18 -5.76 1.68
C GLY A 27 -4.86 -4.55 1.08
N THR A 28 -5.13 -3.57 1.92
CA THR A 28 -6.01 -2.45 1.58
C THR A 28 -5.21 -1.26 1.07
N PRO A 29 -5.73 -0.46 0.12
CA PRO A 29 -5.11 0.79 -0.31
C PRO A 29 -4.66 1.64 0.87
N GLY A 30 -3.46 2.20 0.77
CA GLY A 30 -2.86 2.96 1.85
C GLY A 30 -1.36 3.08 1.71
N THR A 31 -0.74 3.59 2.77
CA THR A 31 0.70 3.83 2.82
C THR A 31 1.47 2.52 3.01
N ILE A 32 2.44 2.28 2.13
CA ILE A 32 3.43 1.20 2.21
C ILE A 32 4.84 1.78 2.20
N ASN A 33 5.80 1.01 2.71
CA ASN A 33 7.22 1.31 2.62
C ASN A 33 7.90 0.37 1.63
N VAL A 34 8.52 0.95 0.61
CA VAL A 34 9.51 0.30 -0.24
C VAL A 34 10.85 0.40 0.46
N LEU A 35 11.49 -0.75 0.70
CA LEU A 35 12.70 -0.88 1.47
C LEU A 35 13.75 -1.60 0.64
N GLY A 36 15.02 -1.31 0.86
CA GLY A 36 16.09 -2.05 0.21
C GLY A 36 17.46 -1.64 0.70
N ALA A 37 18.48 -2.20 0.07
CA ALA A 37 19.86 -1.87 0.36
C ALA A 37 20.77 -2.04 -0.87
N LEU A 38 21.97 -1.48 -0.77
CA LEU A 38 22.99 -1.52 -1.81
C LEU A 38 24.34 -1.96 -1.22
N TYR A 39 24.95 -2.97 -1.84
CA TYR A 39 26.22 -3.56 -1.41
C TYR A 39 27.17 -3.76 -2.59
N GLU A 40 28.46 -4.00 -2.29
CA GLU A 40 29.36 -4.65 -3.24
C GLU A 40 28.99 -6.12 -3.38
N ALA A 41 28.77 -6.57 -4.62
CA ALA A 41 28.26 -7.91 -4.90
C ALA A 41 29.17 -9.00 -4.33
N GLY A 42 28.57 -10.01 -3.70
CA GLY A 42 29.29 -11.12 -3.07
C GLY A 42 29.99 -10.76 -1.76
N THR A 43 29.70 -9.58 -1.19
CA THR A 43 30.24 -9.13 0.10
C THR A 43 29.14 -8.55 0.97
N ILE A 44 29.47 -8.24 2.22
CA ILE A 44 28.60 -7.48 3.14
C ILE A 44 28.92 -5.97 3.14
N LYS A 45 29.80 -5.51 2.24
CA LYS A 45 30.25 -4.11 2.23
C LYS A 45 29.15 -3.21 1.68
N VAL A 46 28.59 -2.39 2.57
CA VAL A 46 27.53 -1.43 2.25
C VAL A 46 28.05 -0.27 1.41
N LEU A 47 27.23 0.19 0.47
CA LEU A 47 27.50 1.40 -0.31
C LEU A 47 26.63 2.54 0.19
N ARG A 48 27.23 3.42 1.00
CA ARG A 48 26.57 4.56 1.68
C ARG A 48 26.52 5.79 0.77
N GLY A 49 25.50 6.62 0.93
CA GLY A 49 25.38 7.89 0.21
C GLY A 49 25.16 7.75 -1.30
N LYS A 50 24.82 6.55 -1.80
CA LYS A 50 24.62 6.30 -3.22
C LYS A 50 23.17 6.55 -3.61
N PRO A 51 22.91 7.18 -4.77
CA PRO A 51 21.55 7.37 -5.28
C PRO A 51 21.00 6.06 -5.86
N VAL A 52 19.82 5.65 -5.42
CA VAL A 52 19.06 4.51 -5.93
C VAL A 52 17.74 5.02 -6.49
N GLN A 53 17.46 4.72 -7.76
CA GLN A 53 16.21 5.07 -8.41
C GLN A 53 15.16 4.00 -8.11
N ILE A 54 13.98 4.41 -7.66
CA ILE A 54 12.81 3.54 -7.50
C ILE A 54 11.97 3.63 -8.77
N LEU A 55 11.61 2.47 -9.32
CA LEU A 55 10.76 2.33 -10.48
C LEU A 55 9.43 1.68 -10.06
N ILE A 56 8.32 2.23 -10.53
CA ILE A 56 6.97 1.69 -10.34
C ILE A 56 6.35 1.48 -11.72
N GLY A 57 5.91 0.26 -12.02
CA GLY A 57 5.43 -0.07 -13.37
C GLY A 57 6.51 0.05 -14.45
N GLY A 58 7.79 -0.02 -14.07
CA GLY A 58 8.94 0.19 -14.95
C GLY A 58 9.29 1.66 -15.22
N ALA A 59 8.51 2.63 -14.72
CA ALA A 59 8.81 4.05 -14.85
C ALA A 59 9.50 4.60 -13.59
N PRO A 60 10.49 5.51 -13.71
CA PRO A 60 11.08 6.18 -12.57
C PRO A 60 10.02 6.92 -11.73
N ALA A 61 9.94 6.60 -10.45
CA ALA A 61 9.02 7.23 -9.50
C ALA A 61 9.74 8.16 -8.52
N ALA A 62 10.94 7.78 -8.07
CA ALA A 62 11.73 8.56 -7.11
C ALA A 62 13.22 8.23 -7.21
N THR A 63 14.06 9.08 -6.60
CA THR A 63 15.46 8.76 -6.29
C THR A 63 15.66 8.92 -4.79
N VAL A 64 16.20 7.90 -4.15
CA VAL A 64 16.53 7.88 -2.72
C VAL A 64 18.03 7.69 -2.53
N THR A 65 18.55 8.03 -1.36
CA THR A 65 19.97 7.89 -1.05
C THR A 65 20.15 6.84 0.04
N THR A 66 21.15 5.97 -0.13
CA THR A 66 21.48 4.97 0.89
C THR A 66 22.04 5.62 2.15
N ASP A 67 21.60 5.15 3.31
CA ASP A 67 22.04 5.60 4.62
C ASP A 67 23.42 5.03 4.99
N THR A 68 23.84 5.26 6.24
CA THR A 68 25.10 4.73 6.79
C THR A 68 25.16 3.20 6.88
N ASN A 69 24.04 2.51 6.70
CA ASN A 69 23.96 1.06 6.65
C ASN A 69 23.71 0.55 5.23
N GLY A 70 23.86 1.41 4.21
CA GLY A 70 23.58 1.06 2.81
C GLY A 70 22.10 0.86 2.50
N ARG A 71 21.19 1.18 3.44
CA ARG A 71 19.75 0.97 3.30
C ARG A 71 19.08 2.21 2.75
N TYR A 72 17.96 2.01 2.07
CA TYR A 72 17.12 3.09 1.60
C TYR A 72 15.65 2.78 1.85
N ARG A 73 14.83 3.84 1.90
CA ARG A 73 13.39 3.76 2.10
C ARG A 73 12.68 4.76 1.20
N TYR A 74 11.58 4.34 0.60
CA TYR A 74 10.62 5.21 -0.09
C TYR A 74 9.20 4.89 0.39
N THR A 75 8.41 5.92 0.66
CA THR A 75 7.03 5.78 1.09
C THR A 75 6.10 5.99 -0.10
N PHE A 76 5.20 5.03 -0.34
CA PHE A 76 4.26 5.04 -1.46
C PHE A 76 2.82 4.90 -0.96
N VAL A 77 1.89 5.66 -1.56
CA VAL A 77 0.46 5.54 -1.27
C VAL A 77 -0.18 4.69 -2.36
N ALA A 78 -0.43 3.42 -2.05
CA ALA A 78 -1.01 2.46 -2.96
C ALA A 78 -2.53 2.68 -3.10
N SER A 79 -3.01 2.73 -4.34
CA SER A 79 -4.43 2.59 -4.68
C SER A 79 -4.81 1.12 -4.89
N ALA A 80 -6.11 0.83 -5.09
CA ALA A 80 -6.60 -0.54 -5.27
C ALA A 80 -6.25 -1.10 -6.66
N GLN A 81 -5.03 -1.61 -6.81
CA GLN A 81 -4.53 -2.28 -8.00
C GLN A 81 -3.26 -3.08 -7.70
N ARG A 82 -2.77 -3.78 -8.73
CA ARG A 82 -1.46 -4.44 -8.75
C ARG A 82 -0.37 -3.44 -9.16
N TYR A 83 0.77 -3.46 -8.47
CA TYR A 83 1.97 -2.68 -8.75
C TYR A 83 3.18 -3.59 -8.93
N SER A 84 4.11 -3.17 -9.78
CA SER A 84 5.47 -3.72 -9.84
C SER A 84 6.47 -2.67 -9.37
N PHE A 85 7.39 -3.08 -8.51
CA PHE A 85 8.44 -2.25 -7.92
C PHE A 85 9.81 -2.81 -8.28
N GLN A 86 10.73 -1.93 -8.63
CA GLN A 86 12.13 -2.25 -8.86
C GLN A 86 13.00 -1.11 -8.37
N ALA A 87 14.23 -1.42 -7.97
CA ALA A 87 15.24 -0.43 -7.68
C ALA A 87 16.42 -0.56 -8.65
N LYS A 88 17.02 0.57 -8.97
CA LYS A 88 18.16 0.67 -9.88
C LYS A 88 19.25 1.52 -9.28
N PHE A 89 20.47 0.99 -9.26
CA PHE A 89 21.67 1.79 -9.08
C PHE A 89 22.31 2.00 -10.46
N ALA A 90 22.54 3.27 -10.84
CA ALA A 90 23.08 3.60 -12.17
C ALA A 90 24.59 3.34 -12.30
N GLY A 91 25.27 2.97 -11.21
CA GLY A 91 26.72 2.92 -11.16
C GLY A 91 27.33 4.31 -10.95
N ASP A 92 28.65 4.34 -10.73
CA ASP A 92 29.45 5.54 -10.68
C ASP A 92 30.86 5.27 -11.23
N ALA A 93 31.86 6.11 -10.92
CA ALA A 93 33.24 5.92 -11.38
C ALA A 93 33.88 4.60 -10.88
N THR A 94 33.46 4.11 -9.71
CA THR A 94 34.04 2.93 -9.04
C THR A 94 33.16 1.70 -9.18
N TYR A 95 31.83 1.88 -9.13
CA TYR A 95 30.85 0.81 -9.00
C TYR A 95 30.02 0.63 -10.28
N ALA A 96 29.80 -0.61 -10.68
CA ALA A 96 28.96 -0.96 -11.83
C ALA A 96 27.46 -0.73 -11.51
N PRO A 97 26.63 -0.44 -12.53
CA PRO A 97 25.18 -0.41 -12.36
C PRO A 97 24.63 -1.79 -11.98
N ASP A 98 23.47 -1.78 -11.32
CA ASP A 98 22.71 -2.99 -11.01
C ASP A 98 21.20 -2.69 -10.87
N TYR A 99 20.39 -3.72 -11.05
CA TYR A 99 18.94 -3.70 -10.88
C TYR A 99 18.53 -4.77 -9.90
N SER A 100 17.63 -4.40 -8.98
CA SER A 100 17.00 -5.39 -8.12
C SER A 100 16.07 -6.31 -8.94
N PRO A 101 15.69 -7.47 -8.37
CA PRO A 101 14.50 -8.19 -8.80
C PRO A 101 13.25 -7.28 -8.80
N VAL A 102 12.24 -7.67 -9.57
CA VAL A 102 10.94 -7.02 -9.54
C VAL A 102 10.10 -7.62 -8.41
N VAL A 103 9.56 -6.76 -7.55
CA VAL A 103 8.64 -7.13 -6.47
C VAL A 103 7.22 -6.68 -6.83
N ILE A 104 6.23 -7.52 -6.52
CA ILE A 104 4.82 -7.25 -6.80
C ILE A 104 4.08 -6.93 -5.50
N GLY A 105 3.26 -5.88 -5.53
CA GLY A 105 2.27 -5.61 -4.49
C GLY A 105 0.85 -5.57 -5.07
N GLU A 106 -0.12 -6.17 -4.38
CA GLU A 106 -1.52 -6.25 -4.82
C GLU A 106 -2.47 -5.73 -3.74
N TYR A 107 -3.12 -4.60 -4.01
CA TYR A 107 -3.99 -3.96 -3.03
C TYR A 107 -5.43 -3.94 -3.51
N GLY A 108 -6.34 -4.44 -2.68
CA GLY A 108 -7.76 -4.59 -2.97
C GLY A 108 -8.64 -3.72 -2.07
N LYS A 109 -9.78 -3.25 -2.60
CA LYS A 109 -10.81 -2.65 -1.74
C LYS A 109 -11.43 -3.74 -0.87
N ILE A 110 -11.86 -3.35 0.33
CA ILE A 110 -12.65 -4.24 1.19
C ILE A 110 -14.10 -4.20 0.70
N GLY A 111 -14.69 -5.37 0.52
CA GLY A 111 -16.12 -5.51 0.27
C GLY A 111 -16.94 -4.97 1.43
N THR A 112 -18.16 -4.52 1.13
CA THR A 112 -19.08 -4.03 2.17
C THR A 112 -20.48 -4.56 1.93
N THR A 113 -21.13 -4.98 3.01
CA THR A 113 -22.53 -5.39 3.01
C THR A 113 -23.38 -4.31 3.68
N LEU A 114 -24.44 -3.87 3.01
CA LEU A 114 -25.45 -2.98 3.56
C LEU A 114 -26.75 -3.77 3.72
N THR A 115 -27.22 -3.91 4.96
CA THR A 115 -28.52 -4.53 5.27
C THR A 115 -29.53 -3.46 5.65
N ILE A 116 -30.81 -3.78 5.44
CA ILE A 116 -31.96 -2.97 5.85
C ILE A 116 -32.92 -3.86 6.61
N ASP A 117 -33.47 -3.34 7.69
CA ASP A 117 -34.54 -3.97 8.46
C ASP A 117 -35.68 -2.96 8.65
N VAL A 118 -36.92 -3.42 8.47
CA VAL A 118 -38.10 -2.56 8.46
C VAL A 118 -39.14 -3.17 9.39
N ASN A 119 -39.61 -2.39 10.36
CA ASN A 119 -40.60 -2.85 11.31
C ASN A 119 -41.56 -1.72 11.74
N PRO A 120 -42.89 -1.93 11.72
CA PRO A 120 -43.61 -3.08 11.14
C PRO A 120 -43.61 -3.07 9.59
N ILE A 121 -43.74 -4.25 8.97
CA ILE A 121 -43.84 -4.41 7.51
C ILE A 121 -45.28 -4.31 6.96
N ALA A 122 -46.30 -4.36 7.83
CA ALA A 122 -47.70 -4.25 7.48
C ALA A 122 -48.52 -3.67 8.65
N GLY A 123 -49.67 -3.05 8.36
CA GLY A 123 -50.55 -2.44 9.35
C GLY A 123 -51.61 -1.52 8.74
N GLY A 124 -52.47 -0.96 9.59
CA GLY A 124 -53.51 -0.01 9.20
C GLY A 124 -52.99 1.40 8.95
N SER A 125 -53.72 2.19 8.16
CA SER A 125 -53.32 3.57 7.81
C SER A 125 -53.80 4.60 8.85
N PRO A 126 -52.93 5.54 9.30
CA PRO A 126 -51.52 5.68 8.95
C PRO A 126 -50.61 4.70 9.71
N LEU A 127 -49.65 4.09 9.00
CA LEU A 127 -48.64 3.21 9.59
C LEU A 127 -47.29 3.94 9.73
N ALA A 128 -46.85 4.13 10.97
CA ALA A 128 -45.47 4.53 11.24
C ALA A 128 -44.55 3.31 11.16
N VAL A 129 -43.43 3.43 10.44
CA VAL A 129 -42.42 2.37 10.31
C VAL A 129 -41.06 2.85 10.77
N THR A 130 -40.32 1.96 11.43
CA THR A 130 -38.91 2.15 11.74
C THR A 130 -38.09 1.43 10.68
N ILE A 131 -37.11 2.12 10.11
CA ILE A 131 -36.15 1.55 9.17
C ILE A 131 -34.78 1.63 9.82
N LEU A 132 -34.17 0.46 10.03
CA LEU A 132 -32.79 0.32 10.49
C LEU A 132 -31.92 -0.12 9.32
N GLY A 133 -30.65 0.21 9.38
CA GLY A 133 -29.68 -0.26 8.40
C GLY A 133 -28.31 -0.41 9.02
N MET A 134 -27.59 -1.44 8.58
CA MET A 134 -26.25 -1.74 9.07
C MET A 134 -25.30 -1.83 7.87
N LEU A 135 -24.20 -1.08 7.95
CA LEU A 135 -23.11 -1.16 6.98
C LEU A 135 -21.92 -1.81 7.66
N ILE A 136 -21.50 -2.97 7.15
CA ILE A 136 -20.38 -3.73 7.69
C ILE A 136 -19.30 -3.93 6.63
N ARG A 137 -18.08 -4.19 7.08
CA ARG A 137 -17.01 -4.73 6.24
C ARG A 137 -17.19 -6.22 6.09
N ASP A 138 -16.94 -6.73 4.89
CA ASP A 138 -17.07 -8.17 4.63
C ASP A 138 -15.93 -8.99 5.25
N ASP A 139 -14.75 -8.38 5.46
CA ASP A 139 -13.56 -9.06 5.97
C ASP A 139 -13.62 -9.39 7.47
N THR A 140 -14.35 -8.59 8.25
CA THR A 140 -14.34 -8.64 9.72
C THR A 140 -15.75 -8.67 10.30
N GLY A 141 -16.79 -8.41 9.49
CA GLY A 141 -18.14 -8.13 9.97
C GLY A 141 -18.26 -6.83 10.77
N GLY A 142 -17.17 -6.06 10.92
CA GLY A 142 -17.14 -4.84 11.71
C GLY A 142 -17.96 -3.72 11.07
N GLY A 143 -18.76 -3.03 11.89
CA GLY A 143 -19.53 -1.87 11.45
C GLY A 143 -18.64 -0.74 10.93
N LEU A 144 -19.11 -0.03 9.90
CA LEU A 144 -18.42 1.09 9.25
C LEU A 144 -19.03 2.44 9.66
N PRO A 145 -18.64 3.06 10.78
CA PRO A 145 -19.17 4.37 11.20
C PRO A 145 -18.66 5.52 10.33
N GLY A 146 -19.40 6.63 10.31
CA GLY A 146 -19.03 7.86 9.60
C GLY A 146 -19.21 7.78 8.08
N LYS A 147 -19.84 6.72 7.56
CA LYS A 147 -20.14 6.56 6.13
C LYS A 147 -21.56 7.01 5.84
N THR A 148 -21.81 7.54 4.65
CA THR A 148 -23.15 7.96 4.24
C THR A 148 -23.88 6.82 3.55
N ALA A 149 -25.01 6.39 4.12
CA ALA A 149 -25.99 5.54 3.45
C ALA A 149 -27.16 6.42 2.98
N SER A 150 -27.79 6.05 1.87
CA SER A 150 -28.97 6.75 1.34
C SER A 150 -30.16 5.80 1.30
N LEU A 151 -31.28 6.24 1.85
CA LEU A 151 -32.54 5.53 1.83
C LEU A 151 -33.36 5.98 0.62
N TYR A 152 -33.86 5.01 -0.15
CA TYR A 152 -34.67 5.23 -1.34
C TYR A 152 -36.06 4.64 -1.14
N ARG A 153 -37.07 5.32 -1.66
CA ARG A 153 -38.44 4.84 -1.81
C ARG A 153 -38.84 5.02 -3.27
N ASN A 154 -39.23 3.95 -3.95
CA ASN A 154 -39.59 3.95 -5.38
C ASN A 154 -38.50 4.64 -6.24
N ASN A 155 -37.24 4.22 -6.05
CA ASN A 155 -36.04 4.78 -6.69
C ASN A 155 -35.79 6.28 -6.44
N THR A 156 -36.58 6.93 -5.58
CA THR A 156 -36.36 8.32 -5.17
C THR A 156 -35.66 8.35 -3.82
N LYS A 157 -34.53 9.07 -3.74
CA LYS A 157 -33.81 9.26 -2.49
C LYS A 157 -34.67 10.07 -1.53
N ILE A 158 -35.00 9.50 -0.37
CA ILE A 158 -35.80 10.17 0.66
C ILE A 158 -34.95 10.67 1.82
N LYS A 159 -33.79 10.07 2.07
CA LYS A 159 -32.90 10.50 3.16
C LYS A 159 -31.45 10.07 2.92
N SER A 160 -30.51 10.85 3.43
CA SER A 160 -29.14 10.38 3.69
C SER A 160 -28.90 10.33 5.18
N MET A 161 -28.16 9.31 5.61
CA MET A 161 -27.86 9.07 7.01
C MET A 161 -26.39 8.72 7.14
N THR A 162 -25.73 9.26 8.15
CA THR A 162 -24.38 8.84 8.51
C THR A 162 -24.47 7.63 9.44
N THR A 163 -23.77 6.56 9.10
CA THR A 163 -23.65 5.37 9.94
C THR A 163 -23.00 5.76 11.27
N LYS A 164 -23.57 5.26 12.37
CA LYS A 164 -23.03 5.50 13.71
C LYS A 164 -22.38 4.23 14.22
N LYS A 165 -21.36 4.36 15.07
CA LYS A 165 -20.83 3.22 15.81
C LYS A 165 -21.98 2.72 16.68
N THR A 166 -22.27 1.42 16.65
CA THR A 166 -23.14 0.82 17.65
C THR A 166 -22.49 1.11 19.01
N SER A 167 -23.17 1.87 19.86
CA SER A 167 -22.79 1.86 21.27
C SER A 167 -23.01 0.43 21.77
N PRO A 168 -22.11 -0.16 22.57
CA PRO A 168 -22.43 -1.39 23.27
C PRO A 168 -23.75 -1.14 24.01
N GLY A 169 -24.79 -1.87 23.62
CA GLY A 169 -26.10 -1.69 24.21
C GLY A 169 -26.01 -1.93 25.70
N THR A 170 -26.50 -0.98 26.48
CA THR A 170 -27.02 -1.25 27.82
C THR A 170 -27.97 -2.44 27.70
N GLU A 171 -27.58 -3.54 28.32
CA GLU A 171 -28.43 -4.72 28.48
C GLU A 171 -29.77 -4.26 29.08
N PRO A 172 -30.93 -4.61 28.50
CA PRO A 172 -32.19 -4.31 29.16
C PRO A 172 -32.19 -5.06 30.49
N SER A 173 -32.25 -4.30 31.58
CA SER A 173 -32.43 -4.83 32.92
C SER A 173 -33.60 -5.82 32.89
N LYS A 174 -33.33 -7.09 33.19
CA LYS A 174 -34.38 -8.04 33.55
C LYS A 174 -35.06 -7.46 34.79
N GLN A 175 -36.30 -6.97 34.62
CA GLN A 175 -37.19 -6.75 35.76
C GLN A 175 -37.53 -8.12 36.35
N ASN A 176 -37.13 -8.33 37.60
CA ASN A 176 -37.73 -9.32 38.50
C ASN A 176 -39.11 -8.85 38.93
#